data_AF-A0A175YAJ7-F1
#
_entry.id   AF-A0A175YAJ7-F1
#
_cell.length_a   1.000
_cell.length_b   1.000
_cell.length_c   1.000
_cell.angle_alpha   90.00
_cell.angle_beta   90.00
_cell.angle_gamma   90.00
#
_symmetry.space_group_name_H-M   'P 1'
#
loop_
_entity.id
_entity.type
_entity.pdbx_description
1 polymer ?
#
loop_
_entity_poly.entity_id
_entity_poly.type
_entity_poly.pdbx_seq_one_letter_code
_entity_poly.pdbx_strand_id
1 'polypeptide(L)'
;MSLSDGSVRICHRCFSVTVWGVRYHVLSLPDEVVEEMDFETHLEVQFLTMNCYLHEERLREEAEARRLAAIRRREWIIRFAGMMSSILHKQEEEEKKAEEESSS
;
A
#
# COMPACT_ATOMS: atom_id res chain seq x y z
N MET A 1 7.61 -41.74 18.35
CA MET A 1 7.32 -40.39 17.82
C MET A 1 7.79 -40.37 16.38
N SER A 2 6.87 -40.43 15.42
CA SER A 2 7.16 -40.51 13.98
C SER A 2 7.44 -39.12 13.42
N LEU A 3 8.73 -38.77 13.33
CA LEU A 3 9.22 -37.61 12.59
C LEU A 3 9.49 -38.05 11.14
N SER A 4 8.48 -38.09 10.28
CA SER A 4 8.64 -38.17 8.82
C SER A 4 7.28 -38.29 8.11
N ASP A 5 6.46 -37.25 8.18
CA ASP A 5 5.58 -37.01 7.03
C ASP A 5 6.35 -36.05 6.13
N GLY A 6 6.78 -36.54 4.96
CA GLY A 6 7.36 -35.73 3.89
C GLY A 6 6.36 -34.74 3.28
N SER A 7 5.36 -34.31 4.04
CA SER A 7 4.27 -33.45 3.56
C SER A 7 4.78 -32.02 3.39
N VAL A 8 4.77 -31.53 2.15
CA VAL A 8 4.89 -30.10 1.86
C VAL A 8 3.56 -29.43 2.19
N ARG A 9 3.60 -28.28 2.88
CA ARG A 9 2.41 -27.46 3.17
C ARG A 9 2.60 -26.05 2.70
N ILE A 10 1.70 -25.58 1.84
CA ILE A 10 1.74 -24.26 1.23
C ILE A 10 0.70 -23.34 1.90
N CYS A 11 1.13 -22.15 2.31
CA CYS A 11 0.26 -21.10 2.85
C CYS A 11 0.21 -19.92 1.90
N HIS A 12 -0.89 -19.79 1.16
CA HIS A 12 -1.11 -18.67 0.24
C HIS A 12 -1.28 -17.32 0.95
N ARG A 13 -1.84 -17.30 2.15
CA ARG A 13 -2.10 -16.05 2.90
C ARG A 13 -0.81 -15.38 3.38
N CYS A 14 0.21 -16.19 3.64
CA CYS A 14 1.42 -15.77 4.32
C CYS A 14 2.69 -16.07 3.51
N PHE A 15 2.51 -16.42 2.23
CA PHE A 15 3.57 -16.72 1.27
C PHE A 15 4.67 -17.61 1.85
N SER A 16 4.27 -18.70 2.51
CA SER A 16 5.22 -19.59 3.17
C SER A 16 5.01 -21.05 2.79
N VAL A 17 6.11 -21.78 2.69
CA VAL A 17 6.14 -23.21 2.39
C VAL A 17 6.77 -23.92 3.58
N THR A 18 6.13 -25.00 4.05
CA THR A 18 6.67 -25.83 5.13
C THR A 18 7.08 -27.18 4.56
N VAL A 19 8.36 -27.52 4.68
CA VAL A 19 8.96 -28.77 4.18
C VAL A 19 9.68 -29.45 5.36
N TRP A 20 9.39 -30.74 5.58
CA TRP A 20 9.93 -31.52 6.71
C TRP A 20 9.82 -30.82 8.08
N GLY A 21 8.75 -30.05 8.28
CA GLY A 21 8.51 -29.31 9.53
C GLY A 21 9.24 -27.96 9.64
N VAL A 22 10.08 -27.59 8.67
CA VAL A 22 10.73 -26.28 8.61
C VAL A 22 9.92 -25.36 7.70
N ARG A 23 9.63 -24.14 8.18
CA ARG A 23 8.84 -23.14 7.45
C ARG A 23 9.74 -22.08 6.84
N TYR A 24 9.63 -21.90 5.54
CA TYR A 24 10.33 -20.89 4.75
C TYR A 24 9.33 -19.85 4.25
N HIS A 25 9.78 -18.60 4.16
CA HIS A 25 9.12 -17.65 3.27
C HIS A 25 9.42 -18.05 1.82
N VAL A 26 8.46 -17.91 0.90
CA VAL A 26 8.60 -18.42 -0.48
C VAL A 26 9.77 -17.78 -1.21
N LEU A 27 10.06 -16.50 -0.93
CA LEU A 27 11.21 -15.76 -1.49
C LEU A 27 12.56 -16.11 -0.83
N SER A 28 12.55 -16.98 0.18
CA SER A 28 13.74 -17.42 0.92
C SER A 28 13.81 -18.94 1.01
N LEU A 29 13.06 -19.62 0.14
CA LEU A 29 13.07 -21.07 0.02
C LEU A 29 14.36 -21.48 -0.71
N PRO A 30 15.21 -22.34 -0.13
CA PRO A 30 16.44 -22.77 -0.78
C PRO A 30 16.16 -23.60 -2.03
N ASP A 31 17.00 -23.47 -3.06
CA ASP A 31 16.85 -24.19 -4.32
C ASP A 31 16.91 -25.71 -4.11
N GLU A 32 17.75 -26.18 -3.18
CA GLU A 32 17.87 -27.61 -2.85
C GLU A 32 16.55 -28.18 -2.32
N VAL A 33 15.80 -27.38 -1.57
CA VAL A 33 14.49 -27.79 -1.05
C VAL A 33 13.44 -27.83 -2.16
N VAL A 34 13.58 -26.97 -3.17
CA VAL A 34 12.69 -26.91 -4.34
C VAL A 34 12.94 -28.06 -5.30
N GLU A 35 14.20 -28.47 -5.47
CA GLU A 35 14.61 -29.59 -6.33
C GLU A 35 14.11 -30.94 -5.81
N GLU A 36 13.91 -31.08 -4.49
CA GLU A 36 13.36 -32.30 -3.88
C GLU A 36 11.83 -32.39 -3.96
N MET A 37 11.13 -31.36 -4.46
CA MET A 37 9.68 -31.36 -4.61
C MET A 37 9.23 -32.13 -5.86
N ASP A 38 8.04 -32.73 -5.79
CA ASP A 38 7.37 -33.18 -7.00
C ASP A 38 6.98 -32.00 -7.91
N PHE A 39 6.71 -32.31 -9.18
CA PHE A 39 6.43 -31.30 -10.19
C PHE A 39 5.20 -30.43 -9.87
N GLU A 40 4.16 -31.03 -9.28
CA GLU A 40 2.92 -30.32 -8.94
C GLU A 40 3.17 -29.30 -7.83
N THR A 41 3.84 -29.73 -6.76
CA THR A 41 4.25 -28.87 -5.64
C THR A 41 5.20 -27.77 -6.12
N HIS A 42 6.16 -28.11 -6.99
CA HIS A 42 7.07 -27.13 -7.58
C HIS A 42 6.29 -26.04 -8.33
N LEU A 43 5.32 -26.41 -9.17
CA LEU A 43 4.47 -25.46 -9.88
C LEU A 43 3.68 -24.58 -8.91
N GLU A 44 3.10 -25.14 -7.86
CA GLU A 44 2.38 -24.36 -6.84
C GLU A 44 3.30 -23.34 -6.13
N VAL A 45 4.53 -23.73 -5.83
CA VAL A 45 5.54 -22.83 -5.25
C VAL A 45 5.89 -21.70 -6.22
N GLN A 46 6.04 -21.98 -7.52
CA GLN A 46 6.28 -20.92 -8.53
C GLN A 46 5.10 -19.94 -8.60
N PHE A 47 3.86 -20.43 -8.61
CA PHE A 47 2.68 -19.57 -8.55
C PHE A 47 2.63 -18.76 -7.25
N LEU A 48 3.00 -19.37 -6.12
CA LEU A 48 3.06 -18.67 -4.83
C LEU A 48 4.10 -17.54 -4.86
N THR A 49 5.29 -17.79 -5.42
CA THR A 49 6.37 -16.81 -5.61
C THR A 49 5.89 -15.64 -6.45
N MET A 50 5.27 -15.90 -7.61
CA MET A 50 4.73 -14.84 -8.47
C MET A 50 3.65 -14.02 -7.73
N ASN A 51 2.73 -14.69 -7.02
CA ASN A 51 1.70 -14.00 -6.25
C ASN A 51 2.29 -13.14 -5.12
N CYS A 52 3.40 -13.57 -4.50
CA CYS A 52 4.12 -12.80 -3.50
C CYS A 52 4.65 -11.49 -4.09
N TYR A 53 5.34 -11.55 -5.24
CA TYR A 53 5.84 -10.36 -5.92
C TYR A 53 4.72 -9.39 -6.32
N LEU A 54 3.63 -9.90 -6.92
CA LEU A 54 2.47 -9.08 -7.30
C LEU A 54 1.79 -8.45 -6.07
N HIS A 55 1.79 -9.13 -4.92
CA HIS A 55 1.27 -8.57 -3.68
C HIS A 55 2.15 -7.44 -3.17
N GLU A 56 3.46 -7.61 -3.14
CA GLU A 56 4.41 -6.55 -2.74
C GLU A 56 4.32 -5.32 -3.64
N GLU A 57 4.22 -5.53 -4.96
CA GLU A 57 4.08 -4.45 -5.93
C GLU A 57 2.79 -3.65 -5.68
N ARG A 58 1.65 -4.35 -5.52
CA ARG A 58 0.36 -3.70 -5.18
C ARG A 58 0.46 -2.88 -3.90
N LEU A 59 1.12 -3.39 -2.86
CA LEU A 59 1.28 -2.64 -1.61
C LEU A 59 2.11 -1.37 -1.81
N ARG A 60 3.14 -1.40 -2.65
CA ARG A 60 3.95 -0.21 -2.99
C ARG A 60 3.11 0.80 -3.77
N GLU A 61 2.38 0.37 -4.78
CA GLU A 61 1.49 1.24 -5.57
C GLU A 61 0.41 1.90 -4.70
N GLU A 62 -0.22 1.12 -3.81
CA GLU A 62 -1.21 1.66 -2.87
C GLU A 62 -0.60 2.69 -1.92
N ALA A 63 0.60 2.45 -1.41
CA ALA A 63 1.31 3.39 -0.55
C ALA A 63 1.64 4.69 -1.30
N GLU A 64 2.10 4.59 -2.54
CA GLU A 64 2.39 5.75 -3.39
C GLU A 64 1.12 6.53 -3.76
N ALA A 65 0.04 5.84 -4.13
CA ALA A 65 -1.25 6.46 -4.40
C ALA A 65 -1.78 7.23 -3.18
N ARG A 66 -1.67 6.65 -1.98
CA ARG A 66 -2.03 7.33 -0.72
C ARG A 66 -1.16 8.55 -0.46
N ARG A 67 0.16 8.46 -0.70
CA ARG A 67 1.09 9.59 -0.58
C ARG A 67 0.72 10.72 -1.53
N LEU A 68 0.47 10.42 -2.81
CA LEU A 68 0.07 11.41 -3.81
C LEU A 68 -1.28 12.04 -3.48
N ALA A 69 -2.26 11.25 -3.03
CA ALA A 69 -3.55 11.76 -2.60
C ALA A 69 -3.41 12.72 -1.40
N ALA A 70 -2.55 12.41 -0.43
CA ALA A 70 -2.28 13.29 0.70
C ALA A 70 -1.63 14.62 0.27
N ILE A 71 -0.67 14.57 -0.65
CA ILE A 71 -0.04 15.78 -1.22
C ILE A 71 -1.08 16.65 -1.91
N ARG A 72 -1.90 16.07 -2.81
CA ARG A 72 -2.96 16.81 -3.50
C ARG A 72 -3.95 17.42 -2.53
N ARG A 73 -4.39 16.68 -1.50
CA ARG A 73 -5.28 17.22 -0.46
C ARG A 73 -4.66 18.43 0.25
N ARG A 74 -3.38 18.36 0.59
CA ARG A 74 -2.66 19.48 1.21
C ARG A 74 -2.62 20.70 0.29
N GLU A 75 -2.30 20.52 -0.98
CA GLU A 75 -2.28 21.62 -1.96
C GLU A 75 -3.67 22.26 -2.11
N TRP A 76 -4.72 21.44 -2.14
CA TRP A 76 -6.10 21.93 -2.18
C TRP A 76 -6.47 22.76 -0.95
N ILE A 77 -6.10 22.30 0.24
CA ILE A 77 -6.34 23.05 1.49
C ILE A 77 -5.65 24.42 1.45
N ILE A 78 -4.39 24.46 1.01
CA ILE A 78 -3.63 25.71 0.90
C ILE A 78 -4.31 26.68 -0.08
N ARG A 79 -4.67 26.20 -1.28
CA ARG A 79 -5.37 27.01 -2.28
C ARG A 79 -6.72 27.51 -1.77
N PHE A 80 -7.48 26.63 -1.11
CA PHE A 80 -8.77 26.98 -0.55
C PHE A 80 -8.66 28.04 0.55
N ALA A 81 -7.69 27.90 1.46
CA ALA A 81 -7.42 28.90 2.49
C ALA A 81 -7.06 30.26 1.88
N GLY A 82 -6.22 30.28 0.84
CA GLY A 82 -5.89 31.50 0.10
C GLY A 82 -7.12 32.17 -0.52
N MET A 83 -7.97 31.39 -1.21
CA MET A 83 -9.21 31.89 -1.79
C MET A 83 -10.16 32.47 -0.72
N MET A 84 -10.35 31.76 0.39
CA MET A 84 -11.17 32.23 1.52
C MET A 84 -10.63 33.53 2.10
N SER A 85 -9.31 33.63 2.29
CA SER A 85 -8.68 34.86 2.77
C SER A 85 -8.92 36.05 1.82
N SER A 86 -8.84 35.83 0.51
CA SER A 86 -9.13 36.89 -0.47
C SER A 86 -10.60 37.30 -0.48
N ILE A 87 -11.54 36.36 -0.26
CA ILE A 87 -12.96 36.67 -0.16
C ILE A 87 -13.23 37.52 1.08
N LEU A 88 -12.69 37.12 2.24
CA LEU A 88 -12.85 37.86 3.48
C LEU A 88 -12.28 39.28 3.38
N HIS A 89 -11.09 39.43 2.79
CA HIS A 89 -10.49 40.76 2.58
C HIS A 89 -11.36 41.66 1.68
N LYS A 90 -11.98 41.11 0.63
CA LYS A 90 -12.90 41.87 -0.22
C LYS A 90 -14.16 42.30 0.53
N GLN A 91 -14.72 41.41 1.37
CA GLN A 91 -15.87 41.75 2.19
C GLN A 91 -15.54 42.88 3.18
N GLU A 92 -14.39 42.82 3.83
CA GLU A 92 -13.93 43.89 4.74
C GLU A 92 -13.71 45.23 4.01
N GLU A 93 -13.19 45.22 2.78
CA GLU A 93 -13.04 46.44 1.97
C GLU A 93 -14.39 47.02 1.51
N GLU A 94 -15.35 46.16 1.14
CA GLU A 94 -16.70 46.58 0.75
C GLU A 94 -17.49 47.16 1.95
N GLU A 95 -17.38 46.54 3.12
CA GLU A 95 -17.98 47.04 4.37
C GLU A 95 -17.42 48.41 4.76
N LYS A 96 -16.09 48.59 4.72
CA LYS A 96 -15.46 49.89 5.01
C LYS A 96 -15.92 50.99 4.06
N LYS A 97 -16.02 50.69 2.76
CA LYS A 97 -16.53 51.66 1.77
C LYS A 97 -17.98 52.03 2.03
N ALA A 98 -18.83 51.05 2.36
CA ALA A 98 -20.23 51.30 2.67
C ALA A 98 -20.39 52.16 3.94
N GLU A 99 -19.55 51.96 4.96
CA GLU A 99 -19.54 52.79 6.18
C GLU A 99 -19.11 54.24 5.88
N GLU A 100 -18.07 54.45 5.07
CA GLU A 100 -17.59 55.77 4.65
C GLU A 100 -18.64 56.55 3.81
N GLU A 101 -19.37 55.87 2.93
CA GLU A 101 -20.45 56.46 2.13
C GLU A 101 -21.70 56.77 2.95
N SER A 102 -21.97 56.01 4.01
CA SER A 102 -23.12 56.24 4.91
C SER A 102 -22.90 57.36 5.94
N SER A 103 -21.65 57.76 6.14
CA SER A 103 -21.23 58.76 7.13
C SER A 103 -20.87 60.13 6.54
N SER A 104 -21.01 60.28 5.21
CA SER A 104 -20.92 61.55 4.45
C SER A 104 -22.30 62.10 4.10
#